data_AF-G7IM63-F1
#
_entry.id   AF-G7IM63-F1
#
_cell.length_a   1.000
_cell.length_b   1.000
_cell.length_c   1.000
_cell.angle_alpha   90.00
_cell.angle_beta   90.00
_cell.angle_gamma   90.00
#
_symmetry.space_group_name_H-M   'P 1'
#
loop_
_entity.id
_entity.type
_entity.pdbx_description
1 polymer ?
#
loop_
_entity_poly.entity_id
_entity_poly.type
_entity_poly.pdbx_seq_one_letter_code
_entity_poly.pdbx_strand_id
1 'polypeptide(L)'
;MALNEVQKRVKNLRKTSNCVELIPEVLKYTQHLLLVIRIVGSFLCTRDATQWRDALDRLKKNPDSKIVDVLQMSVDGLQHEEKEIFLHIACFFKVEREDCVKRILDACGLHPHIGIQRILEKSLITIKNQEIHMHDMISIMS
;
A
#
# COMPACT_ATOMS: atom_id res chain seq x y z
N MET A 1 -30.11 -21.05 24.69
CA MET A 1 -29.87 -20.22 23.49
C MET A 1 -28.91 -19.06 23.79
N ALA A 2 -29.20 -18.21 24.78
CA ALA A 2 -28.35 -17.05 25.13
C ALA A 2 -26.90 -17.36 25.58
N LEU A 3 -26.65 -18.47 26.29
CA LEU A 3 -25.31 -18.82 26.77
C LEU A 3 -24.31 -19.13 25.63
N ASN A 4 -24.77 -19.80 24.57
CA ASN A 4 -23.97 -20.10 23.39
C ASN A 4 -23.64 -18.82 22.59
N GLU A 5 -24.58 -17.87 22.56
CA GLU A 5 -24.41 -16.56 21.94
C GLU A 5 -23.33 -15.73 22.66
N VAL A 6 -23.39 -15.72 24.00
CA VAL A 6 -22.42 -15.01 24.85
C VAL A 6 -21.04 -15.66 24.73
N GLN A 7 -20.93 -17.00 24.77
CA GLN A 7 -19.66 -17.69 24.56
C GLN A 7 -19.07 -17.43 23.16
N LYS A 8 -19.91 -17.37 22.12
CA LYS A 8 -19.49 -17.01 20.76
C LYS A 8 -18.98 -15.58 20.68
N ARG A 9 -19.65 -14.62 21.32
CA ARG A 9 -19.21 -13.22 21.40
C ARG A 9 -17.91 -13.06 22.18
N VAL A 10 -17.76 -13.73 23.32
CA VAL A 10 -16.52 -13.72 24.12
C VAL A 10 -15.36 -14.35 23.33
N LYS A 11 -15.59 -15.47 22.63
CA LYS A 11 -14.58 -16.06 21.73
C LYS A 11 -14.19 -15.11 20.61
N ASN A 12 -15.15 -14.45 19.98
CA ASN A 12 -14.87 -13.47 18.92
C ASN A 12 -14.08 -12.27 19.45
N LEU A 13 -14.45 -11.70 20.61
CA LEU A 13 -13.74 -10.59 21.25
C LEU A 13 -12.28 -10.93 21.61
N ARG A 14 -12.06 -12.16 22.13
CA ARG A 14 -10.71 -12.67 22.45
C ARG A 14 -9.90 -13.01 21.20
N LYS A 15 -10.57 -13.29 20.08
CA LYS A 15 -9.97 -13.47 18.76
C LYS A 15 -9.54 -12.13 18.18
N THR A 16 -10.37 -11.08 18.30
CA THR A 16 -10.03 -9.72 17.86
C THR A 16 -8.90 -9.11 18.68
N SER A 17 -8.86 -9.30 20.01
CA SER A 17 -7.79 -8.73 20.85
C SER A 17 -6.40 -9.20 20.43
N ASN A 18 -6.26 -10.47 20.05
CA ASN A 18 -4.98 -11.05 19.64
C ASN A 18 -4.60 -10.67 18.20
N CYS A 19 -5.57 -10.37 17.33
CA CYS A 19 -5.29 -9.87 15.98
C CYS A 19 -4.87 -8.40 15.99
N VAL A 20 -5.35 -7.59 16.95
CA VAL A 20 -5.00 -6.16 17.07
C VAL A 20 -3.49 -5.98 17.27
N GLU A 21 -2.85 -6.88 18.03
CA GLU A 21 -1.40 -6.89 18.24
C GLU A 21 -0.60 -7.08 16.94
N LEU A 22 -1.20 -7.67 15.90
CA LEU A 22 -0.57 -7.91 14.60
C LEU A 22 -0.81 -6.79 13.59
N ILE A 23 -1.66 -5.80 13.90
CA ILE A 23 -1.91 -4.65 13.01
C ILE A 23 -0.63 -3.92 12.62
N PRO A 24 0.33 -3.62 13.54
CA PRO A 24 1.58 -2.98 13.16
C PRO A 24 2.40 -3.78 12.13
N GLU A 25 2.39 -5.12 12.23
CA GLU A 25 3.05 -5.99 11.26
C GLU A 25 2.35 -5.97 9.90
N VAL A 26 1.02 -5.97 9.89
CA VAL A 26 0.22 -5.82 8.66
C VAL A 26 0.56 -4.48 8.00
N LEU A 27 0.51 -3.38 8.74
CA LEU A 27 0.79 -2.05 8.21
C LEU A 27 2.22 -1.91 7.68
N LYS A 28 3.18 -2.54 8.37
CA LYS A 28 4.57 -2.63 7.93
C LYS A 28 4.68 -3.42 6.62
N TYR A 29 4.02 -4.58 6.53
CA TYR A 29 4.00 -5.37 5.30
C TYR A 29 3.37 -4.59 4.14
N THR A 30 2.21 -3.99 4.34
CA THR A 30 1.51 -3.24 3.27
C THR A 30 2.12 -1.88 2.96
N GLN A 31 3.18 -1.47 3.69
CA GLN A 31 3.79 -0.15 3.62
C GLN A 31 2.78 1.00 3.71
N HIS A 32 1.71 0.81 4.48
CA HIS A 32 0.60 1.77 4.57
C HIS A 32 -0.15 2.05 3.25
N LEU A 33 0.06 1.26 2.20
CA LEU A 33 -0.65 1.43 0.94
C LEU A 33 -2.10 0.98 1.07
N LEU A 34 -3.04 1.93 0.97
CA LEU A 34 -4.47 1.67 1.17
C LEU A 34 -5.00 0.51 0.32
N LEU A 35 -4.54 0.39 -0.93
CA LEU A 35 -4.93 -0.70 -1.82
C LEU A 35 -4.46 -2.06 -1.32
N VAL A 36 -3.20 -2.18 -0.90
CA VAL A 36 -2.66 -3.43 -0.33
C VAL A 36 -3.30 -3.73 1.03
N ILE A 37 -3.52 -2.71 1.87
CA ILE A 37 -4.25 -2.85 3.14
C ILE A 37 -5.64 -3.44 2.91
N ARG A 38 -6.38 -2.99 1.89
CA ARG A 38 -7.71 -3.55 1.58
C ARG A 38 -7.63 -5.02 1.18
N ILE A 39 -6.66 -5.40 0.36
CA ILE A 39 -6.48 -6.79 -0.09
C ILE A 39 -6.08 -7.68 1.09
N VAL A 40 -5.01 -7.30 1.79
CA VAL A 40 -4.47 -8.05 2.93
C VAL A 40 -5.48 -8.10 4.06
N GLY A 41 -6.15 -6.98 4.36
CA GLY A 41 -7.23 -6.92 5.36
C GLY A 41 -8.40 -7.84 5.01
N SER A 42 -8.84 -7.87 3.75
CA SER A 42 -9.88 -8.81 3.30
C SER A 42 -9.42 -10.26 3.34
N PHE A 43 -8.13 -10.53 3.08
CA PHE A 43 -7.57 -11.86 3.23
C PHE A 43 -7.51 -12.27 4.71
N LEU A 44 -7.21 -11.35 5.63
CA LEU A 44 -7.04 -11.66 7.04
C LEU A 44 -8.37 -11.68 7.84
N CYS A 45 -9.41 -10.96 7.42
CA CYS A 45 -10.61 -10.70 8.25
C CYS A 45 -11.40 -11.94 8.71
N THR A 46 -11.24 -13.09 8.04
CA THR A 46 -11.92 -14.35 8.40
C THR A 46 -11.07 -15.30 9.26
N ARG A 47 -9.82 -14.92 9.56
CA ARG A 47 -8.79 -15.78 10.17
C ARG A 47 -8.53 -15.43 11.64
N ASP A 48 -7.98 -16.37 12.40
CA ASP A 48 -7.50 -16.15 13.77
C ASP A 48 -6.06 -15.61 13.83
N ALA A 49 -5.60 -15.19 15.01
CA ALA A 49 -4.28 -14.58 15.18
C ALA A 49 -3.11 -15.50 14.79
N THR A 50 -3.23 -16.81 14.99
CA THR A 50 -2.20 -17.77 14.54
C THR A 50 -2.16 -17.82 13.02
N GLN A 51 -3.34 -17.93 12.39
CA GLN A 51 -3.49 -17.89 10.94
C GLN A 51 -3.07 -16.54 10.33
N TRP A 52 -3.18 -15.42 11.05
CA TRP A 52 -2.67 -14.13 10.61
C TRP A 52 -1.14 -14.12 10.51
N ARG A 53 -0.43 -14.67 11.51
CA ARG A 53 1.03 -14.76 11.48
C ARG A 53 1.48 -15.64 10.31
N ASP A 54 0.89 -16.83 10.17
CA ASP A 54 1.22 -17.74 9.06
C ASP A 54 0.93 -17.12 7.70
N ALA A 55 -0.20 -16.41 7.57
CA ALA A 55 -0.57 -15.67 6.37
C ALA A 55 0.45 -14.58 6.03
N LEU A 56 0.82 -13.76 7.02
CA LEU A 56 1.80 -12.68 6.84
C LEU A 56 3.18 -13.24 6.48
N ASP A 57 3.64 -14.31 7.13
CA ASP A 57 4.93 -14.92 6.81
C ASP A 57 4.96 -15.53 5.41
N ARG A 58 3.85 -16.11 4.95
CA ARG A 58 3.69 -16.55 3.56
C ARG A 58 3.76 -15.37 2.59
N LEU A 59 3.02 -14.30 2.87
CA LEU A 59 2.97 -13.09 2.05
C LEU A 59 4.31 -12.35 1.97
N LYS A 60 5.12 -12.37 3.03
CA LYS A 60 6.49 -11.83 3.05
C LYS A 60 7.45 -12.66 2.19
N LYS A 61 7.31 -13.99 2.16
CA LYS A 61 8.16 -14.89 1.38
C LYS A 61 7.80 -14.91 -0.10
N ASN A 62 6.51 -14.89 -0.40
CA ASN A 62 5.99 -14.89 -1.76
C ASN A 62 4.75 -13.99 -1.82
N PRO A 63 4.89 -12.74 -2.30
CA PRO A 63 3.77 -11.83 -2.47
C PRO A 63 2.67 -12.48 -3.32
N ASP A 64 1.42 -12.37 -2.88
CA ASP A 64 0.28 -12.90 -3.63
C ASP A 64 0.18 -12.18 -4.98
N SER A 65 -0.03 -12.93 -6.07
CA SER A 65 -0.15 -12.35 -7.41
C SER A 65 -1.27 -11.31 -7.48
N LYS A 66 -2.35 -11.46 -6.70
CA LYS A 66 -3.41 -10.46 -6.61
C LYS A 66 -2.93 -9.11 -6.09
N ILE A 67 -1.95 -9.09 -5.20
CA ILE A 67 -1.36 -7.84 -4.70
C ILE A 67 -0.59 -7.17 -5.84
N VAL A 68 0.25 -7.93 -6.54
CA VAL A 68 1.01 -7.44 -7.70
C VAL A 68 0.08 -6.93 -8.81
N ASP A 69 -0.97 -7.70 -9.14
CA ASP A 69 -1.96 -7.36 -10.16
C ASP A 69 -2.68 -6.04 -9.85
N VAL A 70 -3.10 -5.82 -8.59
CA VAL A 70 -3.78 -4.58 -8.20
C VAL A 70 -2.83 -3.38 -8.25
N LEU A 71 -1.56 -3.57 -7.89
CA LEU A 71 -0.56 -2.52 -8.05
C LEU A 71 -0.35 -2.21 -9.55
N GLN A 72 -0.24 -3.23 -10.39
CA GLN A 72 -0.14 -3.08 -11.85
C GLN A 72 -1.33 -2.35 -12.44
N MET A 73 -2.55 -2.71 -12.08
CA MET A 73 -3.76 -1.99 -12.50
C MET A 73 -3.75 -0.51 -12.07
N SER A 74 -3.12 -0.19 -10.94
CA SER A 74 -3.02 1.18 -10.45
C SER A 74 -2.07 2.01 -11.31
N VAL A 75 -0.93 1.43 -11.72
CA VAL A 75 0.03 2.02 -12.66
C VAL A 75 -0.55 2.08 -14.07
N ASP A 76 -1.21 1.02 -14.54
CA ASP A 76 -1.81 0.94 -15.88
C ASP A 76 -2.89 2.00 -16.06
N GLY A 77 -3.61 2.34 -14.99
CA GLY A 77 -4.61 3.40 -14.95
C GLY A 77 -4.06 4.83 -14.97
N LEU A 78 -2.74 5.02 -15.03
CA LEU A 78 -2.11 6.31 -15.29
C LEU A 78 -2.11 6.62 -16.80
N GLN A 79 -2.28 7.90 -17.14
CA GLN A 79 -2.08 8.43 -18.49
C GLN A 79 -0.61 8.38 -18.90
N HIS A 80 -0.32 8.56 -20.19
CA HIS A 80 1.04 8.44 -20.71
C HIS A 80 2.05 9.35 -19.99
N GLU A 81 1.72 10.64 -19.85
CA GLU A 81 2.57 11.61 -19.15
C GLU A 81 2.69 11.31 -17.64
N GLU A 82 1.60 10.88 -16.99
CA GLU A 82 1.61 10.46 -15.59
C GLU A 82 2.53 9.25 -15.37
N LYS A 83 2.58 8.29 -16.32
CA LYS A 83 3.50 7.15 -16.29
C LYS A 83 4.96 7.61 -16.43
N GLU A 84 5.23 8.58 -17.30
CA GLU A 84 6.56 9.13 -17.47
C GLU A 84 7.06 9.81 -16.19
N ILE A 85 6.22 10.64 -15.55
CA ILE A 85 6.52 11.25 -14.26
C ILE A 85 6.76 10.18 -13.19
N PHE A 86 5.90 9.15 -13.14
CA PHE A 86 6.05 8.05 -12.20
C PHE A 86 7.41 7.35 -12.36
N LEU A 87 7.85 7.11 -13.59
CA LEU A 87 9.16 6.53 -13.88
C LEU A 87 10.31 7.46 -13.46
N HIS A 88 10.22 8.76 -13.74
CA HIS A 88 11.23 9.72 -13.27
C HIS A 88 11.34 9.70 -11.74
N ILE A 89 10.22 9.64 -11.03
CA ILE A 89 10.22 9.53 -9.56
C ILE A 89 10.83 8.20 -9.12
N ALA A 90 10.44 7.08 -9.74
CA ALA A 90 10.93 5.75 -9.41
C ALA A 90 12.45 5.61 -9.61
N CYS A 91 12.99 6.21 -10.66
CA CYS A 91 14.40 6.09 -11.02
C CYS A 91 15.27 7.09 -10.26
N PHE A 92 14.80 8.33 -10.05
CA PHE A 92 15.68 9.43 -9.65
C PHE A 92 15.23 10.16 -8.38
N PHE A 93 13.95 10.13 -8.00
CA PHE A 93 13.39 11.05 -7.00
C PHE A 93 12.65 10.36 -5.83
N LYS A 94 13.08 9.15 -5.45
CA LYS A 94 12.39 8.30 -4.45
C LYS A 94 12.30 8.87 -3.02
N VAL A 95 13.09 9.89 -2.68
CA VAL A 95 13.11 10.60 -1.38
C VAL A 95 13.55 12.05 -1.59
N GLU A 96 13.02 12.70 -2.62
CA GLU A 96 13.45 14.05 -3.00
C GLU A 96 12.37 15.08 -2.71
N ARG A 97 12.80 16.32 -2.47
CA ARG A 97 11.89 17.43 -2.16
C ARG A 97 10.89 17.67 -3.30
N GLU A 98 9.60 17.70 -2.97
CA GLU A 98 8.50 17.87 -3.92
C GLU A 98 8.66 19.12 -4.79
N ASP A 99 9.10 20.23 -4.21
CA ASP A 99 9.31 21.49 -4.93
C ASP A 99 10.46 21.39 -5.94
N CYS A 100 11.52 20.66 -5.60
CA CYS A 100 12.63 20.38 -6.52
C CYS A 100 12.18 19.49 -7.67
N VAL A 101 11.46 18.41 -7.36
CA VAL A 101 10.96 17.44 -8.36
C VAL A 101 10.00 18.13 -9.33
N LYS A 102 9.05 18.92 -8.84
CA LYS A 102 8.14 19.71 -9.69
C LYS A 102 8.90 20.63 -10.63
N ARG A 103 9.86 21.40 -10.13
CA ARG A 103 10.65 22.31 -10.98
C ARG A 103 11.41 21.60 -12.10
N ILE A 104 11.97 20.42 -11.82
CA ILE A 104 12.72 19.64 -12.82
C ILE A 104 11.75 19.08 -13.88
N LEU A 105 10.65 18.47 -13.44
CA LEU A 105 9.66 17.90 -14.35
C LEU A 105 8.92 18.97 -15.19
N ASP A 106 8.67 20.16 -14.63
CA ASP A 106 8.14 21.31 -15.36
C ASP A 106 9.12 21.75 -16.46
N ALA A 107 10.42 21.78 -16.17
CA ALA A 107 11.44 22.09 -17.16
C ALA A 107 11.55 21.02 -18.27
N CYS A 108 11.12 19.79 -17.98
CA CYS A 108 10.95 18.71 -18.97
C CYS A 108 9.61 18.79 -19.73
N GLY A 109 8.70 19.71 -19.38
CA GLY A 109 7.39 19.84 -20.02
C GLY A 109 6.34 18.83 -19.57
N LEU A 110 6.52 18.19 -18.41
CA LEU A 110 5.71 17.05 -17.95
C LEU A 110 4.57 17.41 -16.98
N HIS A 111 4.10 18.66 -16.94
CA HIS A 111 2.97 19.11 -16.11
C HIS A 111 2.86 18.46 -14.68
N PRO A 112 3.94 18.44 -13.88
CA PRO A 112 4.04 17.72 -12.61
C PRO A 112 3.00 18.10 -11.56
N HIS A 113 2.43 19.30 -11.62
CA HIS A 113 1.37 19.71 -10.69
C HIS A 113 0.16 18.77 -10.74
N ILE A 114 -0.33 18.45 -11.94
CA ILE A 114 -1.44 17.51 -12.10
C ILE A 114 -0.92 16.07 -12.05
N GLY A 115 0.22 15.78 -12.69
CA GLY A 115 0.75 14.42 -12.78
C GLY A 115 1.07 13.80 -11.41
N ILE A 116 1.77 14.54 -10.54
CA ILE A 116 2.10 14.07 -9.18
C ILE A 116 0.82 13.89 -8.35
N GLN A 117 -0.15 14.79 -8.47
CA GLN A 117 -1.43 14.67 -7.77
C GLN A 117 -2.15 13.38 -8.17
N ARG A 118 -2.18 13.06 -9.47
CA ARG A 118 -2.82 11.86 -10.00
C ARG A 118 -2.15 10.57 -9.51
N ILE A 119 -0.83 10.54 -9.47
CA ILE A 119 -0.05 9.42 -8.92
C ILE A 119 -0.32 9.27 -7.41
N LEU A 120 -0.46 10.37 -6.67
CA LEU A 120 -0.81 10.38 -5.25
C LEU A 120 -2.26 9.89 -5.00
N GLU A 121 -3.23 10.26 -5.83
CA GLU A 121 -4.61 9.76 -5.78
C GLU A 121 -4.67 8.23 -5.98
N LYS A 122 -3.78 7.68 -6.81
CA LYS A 122 -3.59 6.23 -6.98
C LYS A 122 -2.81 5.58 -5.83
N SER A 123 -2.42 6.37 -4.84
CA SER A 123 -1.57 5.98 -3.71
C SER A 123 -0.20 5.45 -4.12
N LEU A 124 0.25 5.70 -5.36
CA LEU A 124 1.50 5.12 -5.87
C LEU A 124 2.76 5.78 -5.28
N ILE A 125 2.58 6.99 -4.74
CA ILE A 125 3.57 7.73 -3.98
C ILE A 125 2.92 8.28 -2.71
N THR A 126 3.74 8.80 -1.80
CA THR A 126 3.26 9.54 -0.62
C THR A 126 4.17 10.73 -0.38
N ILE A 127 3.60 11.86 0.04
CA ILE A 127 4.38 13.05 0.41
C ILE A 127 4.46 13.13 1.93
N LYS A 128 5.68 13.15 2.47
CA LYS A 128 5.94 13.33 3.91
C LYS A 128 7.07 14.32 4.07
N ASN A 129 6.95 15.26 5.02
CA ASN A 129 7.99 16.26 5.26
C ASN A 129 8.45 17.03 3.99
N GLN A 130 7.52 17.28 3.06
CA GLN A 130 7.80 17.90 1.75
C GLN A 130 8.66 17.03 0.79
N GLU A 131 8.85 15.76 1.08
CA GLU A 131 9.57 14.80 0.24
C GLU A 131 8.60 13.81 -0.40
N ILE A 132 8.86 13.48 -1.67
CA ILE A 132 8.16 12.42 -2.38
C ILE A 132 8.79 11.09 -2.00
N HIS A 133 7.96 10.17 -1.51
CA HIS A 133 8.34 8.80 -1.22
C HIS A 133 7.60 7.83 -2.14
N MET A 134 8.34 6.88 -2.72
CA MET A 134 7.76 5.73 -3.40
C MET A 134 7.82 4.51 -2.47
N HIS A 135 6.74 3.74 -2.44
CA HIS A 135 6.66 2.51 -1.64
C HIS A 135 7.53 1.41 -2.28
N ASP A 136 8.31 0.65 -1.50
CA ASP A 136 9.18 -0.41 -2.03
C ASP A 136 8.37 -1.50 -2.74
N MET A 137 7.14 -1.77 -2.29
CA MET A 137 6.23 -2.71 -2.99
C MET A 137 5.93 -2.27 -4.43
N ILE A 138 5.92 -0.96 -4.68
CA ILE A 138 5.71 -0.37 -6.00
C ILE A 138 7.00 -0.36 -6.79
N SER A 139 8.14 -0.18 -6.12
CA SER A 139 9.47 -0.28 -6.75
C SER A 139 9.78 -1.67 -7.30
N ILE A 140 9.04 -2.71 -6.94
CA ILE A 140 9.16 -4.05 -7.55
C ILE A 140 8.69 -4.04 -9.02
N MET A 141 7.88 -3.05 -9.41
CA MET A 141 7.27 -2.98 -10.73
C MET A 141 8.00 -2.05 -11.70
N SER A 142 9.05 -1.38 -11.24
CA SER A 142 9.91 -0.47 -12.02
C SER A 142 11.26 -1.10 -12.29
#